data_AF-A0A1X3CQZ3-F1
#
_entry.id   AF-A0A1X3CQZ3-F1
#
_cell.length_a   1.000
_cell.length_b   1.000
_cell.length_c   1.000
_cell.angle_alpha   90.00
_cell.angle_beta   90.00
_cell.angle_gamma   90.00
#
_symmetry.space_group_name_H-M   'P 1'
#
loop_
_entity.id
_entity.type
_entity.pdbx_description
1 polymer ?
#
loop_
_entity_poly.entity_id
_entity_poly.type
_entity_poly.pdbx_seq_one_letter_code
_entity_poly.pdbx_strand_id
1 'polypeptide(L)' 'HSSVSYTASRNVENLVLTGDARINGTGNNSDNTITGNDNYNRLNGGRGNDTIYGNGGEDTIDGGEGNDKLYGGADRDNI' A
#
# COMPACT_ATOMS: atom_id res chain seq x y z
N HIS A 1 -5.64 -9.40 4.67
CA HIS A 1 -4.63 -9.05 5.69
C HIS A 1 -3.37 -9.88 5.48
N SER A 2 -2.19 -9.31 5.70
CA SER A 2 -0.90 -9.99 5.63
C SER A 2 0.04 -9.48 6.72
N SER A 3 0.73 -10.37 7.43
CA SER A 3 1.78 -10.01 8.39
C SER A 3 3.20 -10.07 7.79
N VAL A 4 3.29 -10.29 6.47
CA VAL A 4 4.51 -10.32 5.67
C VAL A 4 4.32 -9.50 4.40
N SER A 5 5.40 -9.20 3.70
CA SER A 5 5.30 -8.55 2.39
C SER A 5 4.44 -9.36 1.43
N TYR A 6 3.55 -8.70 0.70
CA TYR A 6 2.56 -9.37 -0.13
C TYR A 6 2.26 -8.60 -1.41
N THR A 7 2.12 -9.35 -2.50
CA THR A 7 1.62 -8.86 -3.79
C THR A 7 0.24 -9.48 -4.03
N ALA A 8 -0.75 -8.63 -4.23
CA ALA A 8 -2.13 -9.02 -4.44
C ALA A 8 -2.26 -9.89 -5.70
N SER A 9 -2.95 -11.02 -5.57
CA SER A 9 -3.43 -11.76 -6.74
C SER A 9 -4.60 -11.01 -7.37
N ARG A 10 -4.99 -11.38 -8.61
CA ARG A 10 -6.02 -10.69 -9.42
C ARG A 10 -7.35 -10.40 -8.70
N ASN A 11 -7.74 -11.20 -7.70
CA ASN A 11 -9.01 -11.07 -6.98
C ASN A 11 -8.81 -10.63 -5.52
N VAL A 12 -7.69 -9.97 -5.22
CA VAL A 12 -7.44 -9.38 -3.91
C VAL A 12 -7.39 -7.87 -4.09
N GLU A 13 -8.50 -7.23 -3.79
CA GLU A 13 -8.70 -5.80 -3.95
C GLU A 13 -8.45 -5.05 -2.63
N ASN A 14 -8.43 -5.76 -1.50
CA ASN A 14 -8.20 -5.18 -0.17
C ASN A 14 -6.98 -5.83 0.49
N LEU A 15 -5.87 -5.09 0.54
CA LEU A 15 -4.63 -5.49 1.20
C LEU A 15 -4.42 -4.64 2.46
N VAL A 16 -4.27 -5.31 3.61
CA VAL A 16 -3.97 -4.65 4.88
C VAL A 16 -2.74 -5.33 5.48
N LEU A 17 -1.68 -4.58 5.73
CA LEU A 17 -0.46 -5.04 6.37
C LEU A 17 -0.62 -4.95 7.89
N THR A 18 -0.38 -6.06 8.59
CA THR A 18 -0.65 -6.17 10.05
C THR A 18 0.56 -6.67 10.85
N GLY A 19 1.73 -6.82 10.21
CA GLY A 19 2.95 -7.21 10.91
C GLY A 19 3.62 -6.01 11.60
N ASP A 20 4.49 -6.25 12.57
CA ASP A 20 5.29 -5.20 13.22
C ASP A 20 6.66 -4.98 12.55
N ALA A 21 6.89 -5.65 11.43
CA ALA A 21 8.11 -5.53 10.65
C ALA A 21 7.95 -4.49 9.52
N ARG A 22 9.08 -4.11 8.91
CA ARG A 22 9.08 -3.38 7.64
C ARG A 22 8.67 -4.33 6.52
N ILE A 23 7.40 -4.27 6.12
CA ILE A 23 6.80 -5.14 5.12
C ILE A 23 6.15 -4.29 4.02
N ASN A 24 5.99 -4.89 2.85
CA ASN A 24 5.59 -4.15 1.65
C ASN A 24 4.29 -4.67 1.07
N GLY A 25 3.54 -3.80 0.42
CA GLY A 25 2.29 -4.11 -0.25
C GLY A 25 2.37 -3.75 -1.74
N THR A 26 1.94 -4.66 -2.59
CA THR A 26 1.73 -4.37 -4.01
C THR A 26 0.33 -4.80 -4.40
N GLY A 27 -0.42 -3.94 -5.08
CA GLY A 27 -1.71 -4.26 -5.65
C GLY A 27 -1.58 -5.12 -6.92
N ASN A 28 -2.59 -5.05 -7.77
CA ASN A 28 -2.69 -5.81 -9.00
C ASN A 28 -3.08 -4.89 -10.18
N ASN A 29 -3.82 -5.38 -11.18
CA ASN A 29 -4.23 -4.59 -12.34
C ASN A 29 -5.71 -4.11 -12.23
N SER A 30 -6.22 -3.96 -11.01
CA SER A 30 -7.60 -3.57 -10.70
C SER A 30 -7.56 -2.54 -9.57
N ASP A 31 -8.67 -1.83 -9.36
CA ASP A 31 -8.76 -0.84 -8.27
C ASP A 31 -8.53 -1.50 -6.89
N ASN A 32 -7.40 -1.16 -6.27
CA ASN A 32 -6.94 -1.71 -5.01
C ASN A 32 -7.09 -0.72 -3.86
N THR A 33 -7.48 -1.21 -2.69
CA THR A 33 -7.31 -0.54 -1.39
C THR A 33 -6.14 -1.20 -0.66
N ILE A 34 -5.09 -0.42 -0.40
CA ILE A 34 -3.89 -0.87 0.31
C ILE A 34 -3.74 -0.06 1.59
N THR A 35 -3.59 -0.74 2.73
CA THR A 35 -3.33 -0.14 4.03
C THR A 35 -2.02 -0.69 4.58
N GLY A 36 -1.05 0.19 4.80
CA GLY A 36 0.22 -0.07 5.47
C GLY A 36 0.05 -0.34 6.98
N ASN A 37 1.16 -0.65 7.63
CA ASN A 37 1.25 -0.77 9.09
C ASN A 37 1.91 0.49 9.68
N ASP A 38 2.16 0.52 10.99
CA ASP A 38 2.78 1.68 11.65
C ASP A 38 4.33 1.70 11.50
N ASN A 39 4.88 1.01 10.49
CA ASN A 39 6.31 0.95 10.21
C ASN A 39 6.57 1.32 8.75
N TYR A 40 7.85 1.60 8.42
CA TYR A 40 8.29 1.83 7.04
C TYR A 40 7.73 0.78 6.07
N ASN A 41 6.94 1.22 5.09
CA ASN A 41 6.41 0.40 4.02
C ASN A 41 6.82 0.93 2.65
N ARG A 42 6.98 0.01 1.70
CA ARG A 42 6.87 0.32 0.26
C ARG A 42 5.52 -0.17 -0.23
N LEU A 43 4.67 0.77 -0.63
CA LEU A 43 3.31 0.51 -1.12
C LEU A 43 3.25 0.86 -2.61
N ASN A 44 2.76 -0.05 -3.44
CA ASN A 44 2.55 0.18 -4.87
C ASN A 44 1.13 -0.26 -5.26
N GLY A 45 0.35 0.64 -5.86
CA GLY A 45 -1.03 0.38 -6.30
C GLY A 45 -1.07 -0.57 -7.50
N GLY A 46 -0.27 -0.26 -8.52
CA GLY A 46 -0.12 -1.10 -9.71
C GLY A 46 -0.82 -0.45 -10.89
N ARG A 47 -1.88 -1.07 -11.40
CA ARG A 47 -2.81 -0.39 -12.32
C ARG A 47 -4.19 -0.36 -11.71
N GLY A 48 -4.96 0.65 -12.07
CA GLY A 48 -6.32 0.83 -11.55
C GLY A 48 -6.43 2.20 -10.88
N ASN A 49 -7.61 2.55 -10.38
CA ASN A 49 -7.75 3.73 -9.54
C ASN A 49 -7.63 3.28 -8.08
N ASP A 50 -6.42 3.41 -7.53
CA ASP A 50 -6.09 2.84 -6.24
C ASP A 50 -6.33 3.82 -5.09
N THR A 51 -6.52 3.26 -3.90
CA THR A 51 -6.54 4.02 -2.65
C THR A 51 -5.52 3.43 -1.69
N ILE A 52 -4.47 4.20 -1.37
CA ILE A 52 -3.34 3.74 -0.56
C ILE A 52 -3.23 4.59 0.70
N TYR A 53 -3.16 3.92 1.85
CA TYR A 53 -2.94 4.51 3.17
C TYR A 53 -1.61 3.98 3.73
N GLY A 54 -0.64 4.85 3.99
CA GLY A 54 0.64 4.50 4.61
C GLY A 54 0.53 4.18 6.11
N ASN A 55 -0.31 4.95 6.82
CA ASN A 55 -0.48 4.96 8.28
C ASN A 55 0.66 5.63 9.02
N GLY A 56 1.65 4.90 9.53
CA GLY A 56 2.74 5.47 10.32
C GLY A 56 4.09 4.92 9.88
N GLY A 57 5.17 5.63 10.21
CA GLY A 57 6.48 5.36 9.64
C GLY A 57 6.72 6.16 8.36
N GLU A 58 7.99 6.31 7.98
CA GLU A 58 8.35 7.02 6.74
C GLU A 58 8.10 6.11 5.53
N ASP A 59 7.05 6.34 4.74
CA ASP A 59 6.66 5.42 3.67
C ASP A 59 7.18 5.83 2.29
N THR A 60 7.27 4.85 1.39
CA THR A 60 7.35 5.09 -0.06
C THR A 60 6.08 4.57 -0.72
N ILE A 61 5.28 5.48 -1.25
CA ILE A 61 3.97 5.19 -1.84
C ILE A 61 4.04 5.52 -3.33
N ASP A 62 3.59 4.59 -4.16
CA ASP A 62 3.49 4.75 -5.60
C ASP A 62 2.10 4.28 -6.04
N GLY A 63 1.28 5.18 -6.58
CA GLY A 63 -0.05 4.83 -7.10
C GLY A 63 0.02 3.90 -8.31
N GLY A 64 1.02 4.09 -9.17
CA GLY A 64 1.12 3.40 -10.45
C GLY A 64 0.25 4.03 -11.55
N GLU A 65 -0.31 3.21 -12.42
CA GLU A 65 -1.14 3.66 -13.55
C GLU A 65 -2.61 3.86 -13.12
N GLY A 66 -3.10 5.10 -13.12
CA GLY A 66 -4.52 5.41 -12.93
C GLY A 66 -4.74 6.72 -12.19
N ASN A 67 -5.95 6.93 -11.66
CA ASN A 67 -6.25 8.09 -10.81
C ASN A 67 -6.29 7.64 -9.35
N ASP A 68 -5.15 7.77 -8.68
CA ASP A 68 -4.97 7.22 -7.35
C ASP A 68 -5.21 8.24 -6.24
N LYS A 69 -5.59 7.74 -5.07
CA LYS A 69 -5.66 8.49 -3.81
C LYS A 69 -4.61 7.99 -2.86
N LEU A 70 -3.62 8.82 -2.59
CA LEU A 70 -2.46 8.47 -1.78
C LEU A 70 -2.48 9.27 -0.48
N TYR A 71 -2.52 8.56 0.64
CA TYR A 71 -2.49 9.13 1.98
C TYR A 71 -1.25 8.60 2.70
N GLY A 72 -0.23 9.44 2.83
CA GLY A 72 1.02 9.11 3.55
C GLY A 72 0.76 8.71 5.00
N GLY A 73 0.08 9.59 5.73
CA GLY A 73 -0.24 9.35 7.14
C GLY A 73 0.65 10.21 8.05
N ALA A 74 1.17 9.63 9.12
CA ALA A 74 2.14 10.27 9.99
C ALA A 74 3.55 10.22 9.38
N ASP A 75 4.48 11.01 9.95
CA ASP A 75 5.88 11.08 9.52
C ASP A 75 6.07 11.69 8.11
N ARG A 76 7.24 11.45 7.50
CA ARG A 76 7.64 12.08 6.24
C ARG A 76 7.70 11.02 5.14
N ASP A 77 6.70 11.05 4.29
CA ASP A 77 6.54 10.09 3.19
C ASP A 77 7.10 10.60 1.86
N ASN A 78 7.35 9.65 0.97
CA ASN A 78 7.63 9.86 -0.44
C ASN A 78 6.45 9.34 -1.26
N ILE A 79 5.80 10.20 -2.03
CA ILE A 79 4.57 9.95 -2.80
C ILE A 79 4.75 10.48 -4.23
#